data_AF-A0A6P3XCY6-F1
#
_entry.id   AF-A0A6P3XCY6-F1
#
_cell.length_a   1.000
_cell.length_b   1.000
_cell.length_c   1.000
_cell.angle_alpha   90.00
_cell.angle_beta   90.00
_cell.angle_gamma   90.00
#
_symmetry.space_group_name_H-M   'P 1'
#
loop_
_entity.id
_entity.type
_entity.pdbx_description
1 polymer ?
#
loop_
_entity_poly.entity_id
_entity_poly.type
_entity_poly.pdbx_seq_one_letter_code
_entity_poly.pdbx_strand_id
1 'polypeptide(L)'
;MLDITSSPLYEEESETEMDSMESHGSVVTHLLSQVKIGMDLTKVALPTFILERRSLLEMYADYFAHPDQFVSIADMPTPRERMVQVIRWYLCSFHAGRKSGVAKKPYNPILGEIFRCHWNIPNTNSSDNITDLGSKLVADGPVPWCKENQLAFLAEQVSHHPPVSAFYAEHVGKKISFGAHVWTKSKFLGLSIGVHNVGKGWVNVLQHGEEYVLTFPNGYGRSILTVPWVELGGTVTINCLQTGYHATVEFLTKPFYGGKRNRITCQAFQAGDKKPFLIINGEWSGMMEAKWSDGQRSEIFADVKELDTERKLVKTVCEQEECESRRVWRDVTVGLRINDMDKATAAKCAIEQKQRDEARVRKENNIPWQTKLFKETKDGGWVYIKPLVDRIRSSSDQTNIT
;
A
#
# COMPACT_ATOMS: atom_id res chain seq x y z
N MET A 1 -8.54 25.16 21.94
CA MET A 1 -9.32 23.91 21.84
C MET A 1 -9.34 23.57 20.36
N LEU A 2 -8.43 22.70 19.90
CA LEU A 2 -8.43 22.25 18.51
C LEU A 2 -9.69 21.43 18.29
N ASP A 3 -10.42 21.66 17.19
CA ASP A 3 -11.62 20.91 16.87
C ASP A 3 -11.26 19.46 16.50
N ILE A 4 -11.35 18.57 17.50
CA ILE A 4 -10.90 17.16 17.49
C ILE A 4 -11.76 16.29 16.56
N THR A 5 -12.79 16.87 15.93
CA THR A 5 -13.78 16.16 15.09
C THR A 5 -13.48 16.21 13.60
N SER A 6 -12.55 17.06 13.17
CA SER A 6 -12.36 17.38 11.75
C SER A 6 -11.23 16.58 11.08
N SER A 7 -11.37 16.37 9.76
CA SER A 7 -10.36 15.86 8.80
C SER A 7 -8.89 16.33 8.99
N PRO A 8 -8.59 17.55 9.51
CA PRO A 8 -7.24 18.07 9.67
C PRO A 8 -6.29 17.25 10.56
N LEU A 9 -6.78 16.34 11.43
CA LEU A 9 -5.90 15.52 12.29
C LEU A 9 -4.91 14.65 11.49
N TYR A 10 -5.33 14.22 10.30
CA TYR A 10 -4.56 13.37 9.41
C TYR A 10 -4.10 14.10 8.14
N GLU A 11 -4.32 15.40 8.07
CA GLU A 11 -3.81 16.25 6.99
C GLU A 11 -2.43 16.79 7.40
N GLU A 12 -1.45 16.59 6.53
CA GLU A 12 -0.08 17.05 6.75
C GLU A 12 0.04 18.51 6.32
N GLU A 13 0.13 19.42 7.29
CA GLU A 13 0.82 20.69 7.04
C GLU A 13 2.32 20.40 6.97
N SER A 14 3.04 21.12 6.10
CA SER A 14 4.47 20.99 5.89
C SER A 14 5.23 21.18 7.22
N GLU A 15 5.58 20.09 7.90
CA GLU A 15 6.34 20.14 9.14
C GLU A 15 7.81 20.53 8.86
N THR A 16 8.35 21.43 9.68
CA THR A 16 9.80 21.57 9.92
C THR A 16 10.28 20.33 10.72
N GLU A 17 10.32 19.17 10.07
CA GLU A 17 10.57 17.85 10.69
C GLU A 17 12.00 17.64 11.22
N MET A 18 12.92 18.56 10.89
CA MET A 18 14.36 18.41 11.11
C MET A 18 14.78 18.55 12.58
N ASP A 19 14.02 19.31 13.39
CA ASP A 19 14.40 19.62 14.79
C ASP A 19 14.18 18.47 15.79
N SER A 20 13.37 17.46 15.46
CA SER A 20 13.01 16.42 16.45
C SER A 20 14.05 15.30 16.61
N MET A 21 14.71 14.86 15.54
CA MET A 21 15.54 13.64 15.56
C MET A 21 16.89 13.85 16.29
N GLU A 22 17.51 15.03 16.16
CA GLU A 22 18.79 15.33 16.80
C GLU A 22 18.69 15.35 18.33
N SER A 23 17.55 15.82 18.86
CA SER A 23 17.29 15.88 20.30
C SER A 23 17.12 14.50 20.98
N HIS A 24 16.85 13.45 20.19
CA HIS A 24 16.55 12.09 20.69
C HIS A 24 17.66 11.05 20.43
N GLY A 25 18.86 11.48 20.01
CA GLY A 25 19.96 10.57 19.66
C GLY A 25 20.37 9.58 20.77
N SER A 26 20.26 9.98 22.05
CA SER A 26 20.57 9.11 23.20
C SER A 26 19.58 7.94 23.34
N VAL A 27 18.30 8.15 23.06
CA VAL A 27 17.25 7.12 23.10
C VAL A 27 17.44 6.10 21.98
N VAL A 28 17.75 6.58 20.77
CA VAL A 28 18.07 5.72 19.61
C VAL A 28 19.30 4.86 19.89
N THR A 29 20.36 5.47 20.43
CA THR A 29 21.60 4.75 20.77
C THR A 29 21.35 3.69 21.84
N HIS A 30 20.55 4.00 22.86
CA HIS A 30 20.20 3.03 23.90
C HIS A 30 19.43 1.83 23.33
N LEU A 31 18.41 2.06 22.51
CA LEU A 31 17.67 0.98 21.83
C LEU A 31 18.56 0.11 20.94
N LEU A 32 19.48 0.75 20.21
CA LEU A 32 20.39 0.04 19.32
C LEU A 32 21.43 -0.79 20.07
N SER A 33 21.79 -0.40 21.30
CA SER A 33 22.64 -1.22 22.17
C SER A 33 21.99 -2.54 22.60
N GLN A 34 20.65 -2.64 22.51
CA GLN A 34 19.90 -3.83 22.91
C GLN A 34 19.71 -4.85 21.77
N VAL A 35 20.05 -4.49 20.52
CA VAL A 35 19.84 -5.34 19.34
C VAL A 35 21.15 -5.89 18.79
N LYS A 36 21.12 -7.13 18.31
CA LYS A 36 22.25 -7.80 17.66
C LYS A 36 22.01 -7.95 16.15
N ILE A 37 23.07 -7.93 15.35
CA ILE A 37 22.97 -8.15 13.90
C ILE A 37 22.25 -9.47 13.64
N GLY A 38 21.25 -9.44 12.75
CA GLY A 38 20.39 -10.57 12.41
C GLY A 38 19.15 -10.73 13.30
N MET A 39 19.02 -9.97 14.39
CA MET A 39 17.87 -10.03 15.29
C MET A 39 16.57 -9.58 14.59
N ASP A 40 15.47 -10.27 14.87
CA ASP A 40 14.13 -9.89 14.47
C ASP A 40 13.65 -8.70 15.31
N LEU A 41 13.28 -7.61 14.63
CA LEU A 41 12.87 -6.35 15.25
C LEU A 41 11.37 -6.25 15.53
N THR A 42 10.57 -7.25 15.15
CA THR A 42 9.12 -7.25 15.40
C THR A 42 8.77 -7.18 16.89
N LYS A 43 9.68 -7.64 17.76
CA LYS A 43 9.51 -7.65 19.22
C LYS A 43 10.14 -6.46 19.94
N VAL A 44 10.82 -5.57 19.22
CA VAL A 44 11.47 -4.38 19.80
C VAL A 44 10.49 -3.21 19.71
N ALA A 45 10.11 -2.67 20.87
CA ALA A 45 9.31 -1.46 20.93
C ALA A 45 10.18 -0.27 20.48
N LEU A 46 9.77 0.36 19.38
CA LEU A 46 10.44 1.57 18.89
C LEU A 46 9.81 2.82 19.51
N PRO A 47 10.56 3.93 19.66
CA PRO A 47 10.07 5.17 20.24
C PRO A 47 8.93 5.77 19.42
N THR A 48 8.08 6.55 20.06
CA THR A 48 6.94 7.22 19.42
C THR A 48 7.35 8.32 18.46
N PHE A 49 8.47 9.02 18.69
CA PHE A 49 8.93 10.12 17.83
C PHE A 49 9.37 9.67 16.42
N ILE A 50 9.69 8.38 16.21
CA ILE A 50 10.00 7.85 14.88
C ILE A 50 8.74 7.40 14.12
N LEU A 51 7.57 7.50 14.73
CA LEU A 51 6.33 7.03 14.14
C LEU A 51 5.76 8.05 13.15
N GLU A 52 5.19 7.51 12.08
CA GLU A 52 4.35 8.25 11.16
C GLU A 52 2.91 8.21 11.68
N ARG A 53 2.16 9.30 11.49
CA ARG A 53 0.81 9.49 12.03
C ARG A 53 -0.29 8.70 11.29
N ARG A 54 0.02 7.48 10.83
CA ARG A 54 -0.91 6.60 10.12
C ARG A 54 -0.57 5.13 10.35
N SER A 55 -1.58 4.28 10.24
CA SER A 55 -1.42 2.83 10.27
C SER A 55 -0.76 2.32 8.99
N LEU A 56 -0.08 1.16 9.08
CA LEU A 56 0.43 0.47 7.90
C LEU A 56 -0.68 0.20 6.88
N LEU A 57 -1.91 -0.11 7.33
CA LEU A 57 -3.06 -0.33 6.45
C LEU A 57 -3.39 0.90 5.61
N GLU A 58 -3.32 2.09 6.23
CA GLU A 58 -3.53 3.37 5.55
C GLU A 58 -2.36 3.75 4.63
N MET A 59 -1.13 3.40 4.99
CA MET A 59 0.06 3.62 4.16
C MET A 59 0.00 2.83 2.84
N TYR A 60 -0.49 1.59 2.86
CA TYR A 60 -0.64 0.79 1.63
C TYR A 60 -1.69 1.36 0.68
N ALA A 61 -2.67 2.11 1.19
CA ALA A 61 -3.63 2.82 0.33
C ALA A 61 -2.95 3.88 -0.54
N ASP A 62 -1.80 4.42 -0.13
CA ASP A 62 -1.08 5.43 -0.91
C ASP A 62 -0.47 4.88 -2.21
N TYR A 63 -0.36 3.56 -2.36
CA TYR A 63 -0.01 2.95 -3.64
C TYR A 63 -1.11 3.11 -4.71
N PHE A 64 -2.29 3.62 -4.33
CA PHE A 64 -3.36 4.04 -5.23
C PHE A 64 -3.43 5.57 -5.38
N ALA A 65 -2.35 6.31 -5.10
CA ALA A 65 -2.30 7.76 -5.33
C ALA A 65 -2.47 8.17 -6.81
N HIS A 66 -2.28 7.23 -7.75
CA HIS A 66 -2.60 7.38 -9.18
C HIS A 66 -3.74 6.43 -9.55
N PRO A 67 -4.98 6.69 -9.06
CA PRO A 67 -6.10 5.78 -9.28
C PRO A 67 -6.54 5.77 -10.75
N ASP A 68 -6.32 6.85 -11.48
CA ASP A 68 -6.46 6.99 -12.94
C ASP A 68 -5.59 5.99 -13.70
N GLN A 69 -4.32 5.83 -13.29
CA GLN A 69 -3.40 4.88 -13.92
C GLN A 69 -3.83 3.44 -13.68
N PHE A 70 -4.36 3.14 -12.48
CA PHE A 70 -4.91 1.82 -12.17
C PHE A 70 -6.13 1.51 -13.04
N VAL A 71 -7.13 2.38 -13.06
CA VAL A 71 -8.39 2.09 -13.76
C VAL A 71 -8.23 2.05 -15.28
N SER A 72 -7.31 2.84 -15.84
CA SER A 72 -7.02 2.85 -17.28
C SER A 72 -6.38 1.58 -17.81
N ILE A 73 -5.88 0.68 -16.94
CA ILE A 73 -5.46 -0.67 -17.33
C ILE A 73 -6.60 -1.38 -18.08
N ALA A 74 -7.85 -1.21 -17.63
CA ALA A 74 -8.99 -1.83 -18.28
C ALA A 74 -9.17 -1.31 -19.72
N ASP A 75 -8.95 -0.01 -19.93
CA ASP A 75 -9.22 0.68 -21.19
C ASP A 75 -8.19 0.36 -22.30
N MET A 76 -7.04 -0.21 -21.96
CA MET A 76 -6.01 -0.54 -22.94
C MET A 76 -6.47 -1.69 -23.87
N PRO A 77 -6.45 -1.50 -25.21
CA PRO A 77 -7.11 -2.43 -26.13
C PRO A 77 -6.31 -3.71 -26.37
N THR A 78 -4.98 -3.65 -26.39
CA THR A 78 -4.14 -4.84 -26.62
C THR A 78 -3.52 -5.41 -25.33
N PRO A 79 -3.24 -6.73 -25.26
CA PRO A 79 -2.51 -7.33 -24.15
C PRO A 79 -1.15 -6.66 -23.86
N ARG A 80 -0.43 -6.24 -24.91
CA ARG A 80 0.84 -5.53 -24.79
C ARG A 80 0.66 -4.19 -24.08
N GLU A 81 -0.31 -3.38 -24.49
CA GLU A 81 -0.58 -2.09 -23.85
C GLU A 81 -1.10 -2.24 -22.42
N ARG A 82 -1.94 -3.24 -22.14
CA ARG A 82 -2.36 -3.57 -20.76
C ARG A 82 -1.18 -3.90 -19.87
N MET A 83 -0.25 -4.75 -20.32
CA MET A 83 0.96 -5.06 -19.57
C MET A 83 1.79 -3.79 -19.29
N VAL A 84 1.97 -2.93 -20.29
CA VAL A 84 2.70 -1.66 -20.14
C VAL A 84 2.02 -0.75 -19.11
N GLN A 85 0.69 -0.70 -19.12
CA GLN A 85 -0.08 0.12 -18.18
C GLN A 85 -0.05 -0.44 -16.75
N VAL A 86 -0.07 -1.77 -16.59
CA VAL A 86 0.14 -2.42 -15.28
C VAL A 86 1.52 -2.07 -14.72
N ILE A 87 2.57 -2.14 -15.56
CA ILE A 87 3.94 -1.74 -15.17
C ILE A 87 3.98 -0.27 -14.79
N ARG A 88 3.31 0.60 -15.55
CA ARG A 88 3.27 2.05 -15.26
C ARG A 88 2.65 2.34 -13.92
N TRP A 89 1.42 1.88 -13.69
CA TRP A 89 0.75 2.03 -12.39
C TRP A 89 1.65 1.53 -11.27
N TYR A 90 2.16 0.30 -11.40
CA TYR A 90 3.00 -0.33 -10.37
C TYR A 90 4.26 0.50 -10.03
N LEU A 91 5.00 0.98 -11.04
CA LEU A 91 6.22 1.76 -10.82
C LEU A 91 5.94 3.16 -10.28
N CYS A 92 4.83 3.79 -10.71
CA CYS A 92 4.41 5.12 -10.26
C CYS A 92 3.76 5.11 -8.86
N SER A 93 3.39 3.96 -8.31
CA SER A 93 2.80 3.87 -6.96
C SER A 93 3.77 4.15 -5.82
N PHE A 94 5.06 3.81 -5.96
CA PHE A 94 5.98 3.73 -4.80
C PHE A 94 6.33 5.08 -4.17
N HIS A 95 6.39 6.15 -4.97
CA HIS A 95 6.75 7.49 -4.49
C HIS A 95 5.72 8.03 -3.50
N ALA A 96 4.44 7.75 -3.73
CA ALA A 96 3.35 8.28 -2.92
C ALA A 96 3.30 7.69 -1.51
N GLY A 97 3.83 6.48 -1.32
CA GLY A 97 4.04 5.90 0.00
C GLY A 97 5.10 6.64 0.85
N ARG A 98 5.84 7.60 0.27
CA ARG A 98 7.01 8.27 0.87
C ARG A 98 6.96 9.79 0.65
N LYS A 99 6.12 10.47 1.43
CA LYS A 99 5.93 11.93 1.32
C LYS A 99 7.07 12.76 1.92
N SER A 100 7.81 12.22 2.89
CA SER A 100 8.98 12.86 3.50
C SER A 100 10.28 12.15 3.11
N GLY A 101 11.37 12.92 3.03
CA GLY A 101 12.72 12.39 2.87
C GLY A 101 13.23 11.63 4.10
N VAL A 102 12.60 11.86 5.26
CA VAL A 102 12.92 11.18 6.53
C VAL A 102 12.04 9.93 6.67
N ALA A 103 12.68 8.79 6.90
CA ALA A 103 11.96 7.53 7.11
C ALA A 103 11.34 7.48 8.51
N LYS A 104 10.02 7.63 8.56
CA LYS A 104 9.20 7.31 9.72
C LYS A 104 8.57 5.91 9.56
N LYS A 105 8.20 5.30 10.69
CA LYS A 105 7.55 3.98 10.74
C LYS A 105 6.04 4.14 10.96
N PRO A 106 5.17 3.58 10.12
CA PRO A 106 3.73 3.61 10.38
C PRO A 106 3.37 2.78 11.62
N TYR A 107 2.18 3.01 12.17
CA TYR A 107 1.68 2.18 13.28
C TYR A 107 1.56 0.72 12.83
N ASN A 108 1.97 -0.20 13.71
CA ASN A 108 1.80 -1.63 13.47
C ASN A 108 0.33 -2.00 13.74
N PRO A 109 -0.44 -2.44 12.73
CA PRO A 109 -1.88 -2.63 12.92
C PRO A 109 -2.20 -3.69 13.98
N ILE A 110 -3.26 -3.48 14.75
CA ILE A 110 -3.78 -4.49 15.67
C ILE A 110 -4.56 -5.56 14.92
N LEU A 111 -4.67 -6.77 15.49
CA LEU A 111 -5.47 -7.85 14.88
C LEU A 111 -6.93 -7.40 14.69
N GLY A 112 -7.46 -7.55 13.48
CA GLY A 112 -8.82 -7.11 13.14
C GLY A 112 -8.97 -5.62 12.85
N GLU A 113 -7.89 -4.84 12.89
CA GLU A 113 -7.90 -3.46 12.42
C GLU A 113 -8.26 -3.43 10.92
N ILE A 114 -9.07 -2.45 10.51
CA ILE A 114 -9.42 -2.24 9.11
C ILE A 114 -9.14 -0.79 8.68
N PHE A 115 -8.94 -0.59 7.38
CA PHE A 115 -8.89 0.74 6.79
C PHE A 115 -9.75 0.77 5.52
N ARG A 116 -10.59 1.80 5.38
CA ARG A 116 -11.46 2.00 4.22
C ARG A 116 -11.28 3.41 3.67
N CYS A 117 -11.12 3.51 2.36
CA CYS A 117 -11.10 4.79 1.66
C CYS A 117 -11.59 4.64 0.23
N HIS A 118 -11.79 5.76 -0.46
CA HIS A 118 -12.04 5.76 -1.89
C HIS A 118 -11.40 6.98 -2.58
N TRP A 119 -11.35 6.95 -3.90
CA TRP A 119 -10.93 8.09 -4.72
C TRP A 119 -11.99 8.42 -5.75
N ASN A 120 -12.13 9.71 -6.04
CA ASN A 120 -12.75 10.16 -7.27
C ASN A 120 -11.71 10.01 -8.40
N ILE A 121 -12.13 9.54 -9.57
CA ILE A 121 -11.23 9.40 -10.71
C ILE A 121 -11.26 10.71 -11.52
N PRO A 122 -10.11 11.36 -11.78
CA PRO A 122 -10.04 12.55 -12.63
C PRO A 122 -10.47 12.22 -14.07
N ASN A 123 -11.45 12.96 -14.59
CA ASN A 123 -11.86 13.09 -16.00
C ASN A 123 -11.68 11.83 -16.88
N THR A 124 -12.59 10.87 -16.78
CA THR A 124 -12.91 9.96 -17.89
C THR A 124 -13.73 10.70 -18.95
N ASN A 125 -13.12 11.59 -19.73
CA ASN A 125 -13.76 12.35 -20.83
C ASN A 125 -14.94 13.27 -20.40
N SER A 126 -14.98 14.49 -20.92
CA SER A 126 -15.98 15.53 -20.63
C SER A 126 -17.44 15.15 -20.98
N SER A 127 -17.70 13.97 -21.56
CA SER A 127 -19.02 13.38 -21.73
C SER A 127 -19.58 12.73 -20.45
N ASP A 128 -18.73 12.41 -19.47
CA ASP A 128 -19.11 11.74 -18.21
C ASP A 128 -19.52 12.72 -17.09
N ASN A 129 -19.47 14.04 -17.30
CA ASN A 129 -19.99 14.97 -16.29
C ASN A 129 -21.52 14.85 -16.10
N ILE A 130 -22.22 14.17 -17.01
CA ILE A 130 -23.64 13.80 -16.87
C ILE A 130 -23.81 12.50 -16.06
N THR A 131 -22.77 11.65 -15.93
CA THR A 131 -22.85 10.35 -15.24
C THR A 131 -22.73 10.43 -13.73
N ASP A 132 -22.17 11.50 -13.15
CA ASP A 132 -22.04 11.59 -11.68
C ASP A 132 -23.38 11.83 -10.95
N LEU A 133 -24.38 12.38 -11.65
CA LEU A 133 -25.74 12.55 -11.13
C LEU A 133 -26.55 11.23 -11.12
N GLY A 134 -26.12 10.24 -11.91
CA GLY A 134 -26.79 8.93 -12.06
C GLY A 134 -26.00 7.74 -11.53
N SER A 135 -24.77 7.95 -11.04
CA SER A 135 -23.88 6.88 -10.58
C SER A 135 -24.44 6.19 -9.34
N LYS A 136 -24.61 4.87 -9.43
CA LYS A 136 -25.24 4.07 -8.37
C LYS A 136 -24.27 3.80 -7.22
N LEU A 137 -24.83 3.76 -6.02
CA LEU A 137 -24.11 3.33 -4.82
C LEU A 137 -23.86 1.82 -4.87
N VAL A 138 -22.63 1.40 -4.55
CA VAL A 138 -22.21 0.00 -4.50
C VAL A 138 -22.25 -0.49 -3.04
N ALA A 139 -23.46 -0.65 -2.50
CA ALA A 139 -23.67 -0.96 -1.07
C ALA A 139 -23.12 -2.33 -0.63
N ASP A 140 -22.96 -3.27 -1.56
CA ASP A 140 -22.38 -4.60 -1.33
C ASP A 140 -20.87 -4.68 -1.60
N GLY A 141 -20.26 -3.52 -1.92
CA GLY A 141 -18.83 -3.30 -2.13
C GLY A 141 -18.00 -3.32 -0.83
N PRO A 142 -16.66 -3.23 -0.94
CA PRO A 142 -15.75 -3.15 0.21
C PRO A 142 -15.91 -1.84 1.01
N VAL A 143 -16.43 -0.80 0.35
CA VAL A 143 -16.73 0.52 0.91
C VAL A 143 -18.18 0.85 0.54
N PRO A 144 -19.16 0.53 1.42
CA PRO A 144 -20.60 0.60 1.06
C PRO A 144 -21.14 1.99 0.70
N TRP A 145 -20.37 3.05 0.95
CA TRP A 145 -20.70 4.43 0.60
C TRP A 145 -19.99 4.92 -0.68
N CYS A 146 -19.32 4.01 -1.41
CA CYS A 146 -18.66 4.30 -2.67
C CYS A 146 -19.63 4.12 -3.86
N LYS A 147 -19.51 5.00 -4.86
CA LYS A 147 -20.23 4.92 -6.13
C LYS A 147 -19.47 4.02 -7.13
N GLU A 148 -20.16 3.60 -8.19
CA GLU A 148 -19.60 2.71 -9.22
C GLU A 148 -18.47 3.32 -10.06
N ASN A 149 -18.39 4.65 -10.14
CA ASN A 149 -17.38 5.45 -10.84
C ASN A 149 -16.21 5.88 -9.94
N GLN A 150 -16.14 5.34 -8.73
CA GLN A 150 -15.08 5.61 -7.76
C GLN A 150 -14.24 4.35 -7.55
N LEU A 151 -12.98 4.54 -7.17
CA LEU A 151 -12.11 3.44 -6.75
C LEU A 151 -12.25 3.25 -5.25
N ALA A 152 -12.79 2.11 -4.83
CA ALA A 152 -12.89 1.74 -3.42
C ALA A 152 -11.63 0.97 -2.98
N PHE A 153 -11.19 1.16 -1.73
CA PHE A 153 -10.09 0.40 -1.12
C PHE A 153 -10.44 -0.02 0.31
N LEU A 154 -10.03 -1.24 0.64
CA LEU A 154 -10.19 -1.87 1.93
C LEU A 154 -8.91 -2.62 2.31
N ALA A 155 -8.54 -2.53 3.58
CA ALA A 155 -7.50 -3.35 4.18
C ALA A 155 -7.97 -3.93 5.52
N GLU A 156 -7.48 -5.12 5.88
CA GLU A 156 -7.67 -5.75 7.19
C GLU A 156 -6.35 -6.36 7.69
N GLN A 157 -6.06 -6.19 8.98
CA GLN A 157 -4.99 -6.95 9.65
C GLN A 157 -5.51 -8.35 10.02
N VAL A 158 -5.29 -9.31 9.13
CA VAL A 158 -5.85 -10.67 9.22
C VAL A 158 -5.09 -11.59 10.18
N SER A 159 -3.82 -11.27 10.48
CA SER A 159 -3.02 -11.99 11.48
C SER A 159 -2.02 -11.06 12.17
N HIS A 160 -1.68 -11.34 13.44
CA HIS A 160 -0.68 -10.58 14.20
C HIS A 160 0.62 -11.36 14.43
N HIS A 161 0.57 -12.69 14.50
CA HIS A 161 1.72 -13.56 14.69
C HIS A 161 1.67 -14.77 13.74
N PRO A 162 2.27 -14.67 12.53
CA PRO A 162 2.99 -13.51 12.00
C PRO A 162 2.07 -12.34 11.58
N PRO A 163 2.60 -11.11 11.47
CA PRO A 163 1.79 -9.94 11.08
C PRO A 163 1.47 -9.98 9.59
N VAL A 164 0.23 -10.34 9.23
CA VAL A 164 -0.28 -10.39 7.86
C VAL A 164 -1.36 -9.34 7.69
N SER A 165 -1.23 -8.51 6.65
CA SER A 165 -2.24 -7.55 6.22
C SER A 165 -2.78 -7.99 4.85
N ALA A 166 -4.09 -7.93 4.68
CA ALA A 166 -4.76 -8.21 3.41
C ALA A 166 -5.42 -6.93 2.87
N PHE A 167 -5.43 -6.79 1.55
CA PHE A 167 -5.83 -5.59 0.83
C PHE A 167 -6.75 -5.94 -0.33
N TYR A 168 -7.68 -5.05 -0.63
CA TYR A 168 -8.59 -5.19 -1.75
C TYR A 168 -9.01 -3.82 -2.26
N ALA A 169 -9.00 -3.63 -3.58
CA ALA A 169 -9.50 -2.43 -4.23
C ALA A 169 -10.32 -2.77 -5.46
N GLU A 170 -11.28 -1.93 -5.83
CA GLU A 170 -12.09 -2.15 -7.02
C GLU A 170 -12.70 -0.88 -7.59
N HIS A 171 -12.92 -0.91 -8.89
CA HIS A 171 -13.69 0.10 -9.61
C HIS A 171 -14.75 -0.62 -10.45
N VAL A 172 -16.01 -0.52 -10.04
CA VAL A 172 -17.13 -1.30 -10.61
C VAL A 172 -17.37 -0.95 -12.08
N GLY A 173 -17.44 0.34 -12.41
CA GLY A 173 -17.73 0.80 -13.78
C GLY A 173 -16.67 0.38 -14.81
N LYS A 174 -15.42 0.16 -14.37
CA LYS A 174 -14.28 -0.25 -15.20
C LYS A 174 -14.03 -1.75 -15.12
N LYS A 175 -14.82 -2.47 -14.30
CA LYS A 175 -14.74 -3.92 -14.08
C LYS A 175 -13.31 -4.38 -13.78
N ILE A 176 -12.62 -3.64 -12.92
CA ILE A 176 -11.24 -3.91 -12.50
C ILE A 176 -11.17 -4.01 -10.98
N SER A 177 -10.35 -4.95 -10.48
CA SER A 177 -10.09 -5.10 -9.05
C SER A 177 -8.64 -5.45 -8.78
N PHE A 178 -8.20 -5.19 -7.56
CA PHE A 178 -6.91 -5.56 -7.02
C PHE A 178 -7.10 -6.32 -5.73
N GLY A 179 -6.34 -7.39 -5.53
CA GLY A 179 -6.23 -8.07 -4.24
C GLY A 179 -4.77 -8.27 -3.88
N ALA A 180 -4.45 -8.23 -2.59
CA ALA A 180 -3.12 -8.57 -2.12
C ALA A 180 -3.14 -9.06 -0.68
N HIS A 181 -2.09 -9.78 -0.30
CA HIS A 181 -1.74 -9.98 1.09
C HIS A 181 -0.23 -9.86 1.23
N VAL A 182 0.20 -9.25 2.33
CA VAL A 182 1.63 -9.02 2.63
C VAL A 182 1.88 -9.30 4.10
N TRP A 183 2.99 -9.95 4.38
CA TRP A 183 3.59 -10.00 5.70
C TRP A 183 5.08 -9.69 5.60
N THR A 184 5.63 -9.16 6.69
CA THR A 184 7.00 -8.64 6.70
C THR A 184 7.91 -9.48 7.58
N LYS A 185 9.14 -9.68 7.12
CA LYS A 185 10.23 -10.25 7.93
C LYS A 185 11.32 -9.21 8.09
N SER A 186 11.42 -8.66 9.29
CA SER A 186 12.38 -7.61 9.63
C SER A 186 13.68 -8.19 10.18
N LYS A 187 14.82 -7.64 9.78
CA LYS A 187 16.15 -8.01 10.27
C LYS A 187 16.98 -6.76 10.54
N PHE A 188 17.61 -6.72 11.72
CA PHE A 188 18.62 -5.71 12.03
C PHE A 188 19.94 -6.01 11.29
N LEU A 189 20.48 -5.03 10.56
CA LEU A 189 21.69 -5.15 9.72
C LEU A 189 22.81 -4.21 10.21
N GLY A 190 22.81 -3.83 11.48
CA GLY A 190 23.79 -2.88 12.05
C GLY A 190 23.36 -1.44 11.80
N LEU A 191 23.82 -0.82 10.72
CA LEU A 191 23.46 0.57 10.36
C LEU A 191 22.18 0.67 9.52
N SER A 192 21.46 -0.45 9.36
CA SER A 192 20.26 -0.53 8.55
C SER A 192 19.29 -1.56 9.12
N ILE A 193 18.02 -1.43 8.73
CA ILE A 193 16.97 -2.40 9.00
C ILE A 193 16.47 -2.92 7.65
N GLY A 194 16.57 -4.22 7.41
CA GLY A 194 15.99 -4.86 6.23
C GLY A 194 14.59 -5.39 6.52
N VAL A 195 13.64 -5.11 5.64
CA VAL A 195 12.25 -5.54 5.71
C VAL A 195 11.95 -6.31 4.45
N HIS A 196 11.83 -7.63 4.59
CA HIS A 196 11.47 -8.49 3.46
C HIS A 196 9.96 -8.56 3.34
N ASN A 197 9.42 -8.15 2.20
CA ASN A 197 8.00 -8.24 1.92
C ASN A 197 7.70 -9.61 1.30
N VAL A 198 6.92 -10.42 2.02
CA VAL A 198 6.49 -11.74 1.56
C VAL A 198 4.99 -11.66 1.28
N GLY A 199 4.60 -12.09 0.09
CA GLY A 199 3.21 -11.99 -0.36
C GLY A 199 3.13 -11.77 -1.86
N LYS A 200 1.90 -11.63 -2.36
CA LYS A 200 1.61 -11.34 -3.77
C LYS A 200 0.40 -10.41 -3.86
N GLY A 201 0.39 -9.60 -4.89
CA GLY A 201 -0.79 -8.88 -5.36
C GLY A 201 -1.27 -9.45 -6.68
N TRP A 202 -2.50 -9.15 -7.04
CA TRP A 202 -3.04 -9.46 -8.36
C TRP A 202 -4.02 -8.39 -8.82
N VAL A 203 -3.96 -8.03 -10.10
CA VAL A 203 -4.91 -7.15 -10.77
C VAL A 203 -5.81 -8.00 -11.65
N ASN A 204 -7.11 -7.94 -11.45
CA ASN A 204 -8.10 -8.61 -12.28
C ASN A 204 -8.73 -7.59 -13.24
N VAL A 205 -8.57 -7.81 -14.54
CA VAL A 205 -9.18 -6.99 -15.59
C VAL A 205 -10.30 -7.80 -16.22
N LEU A 206 -11.50 -7.70 -15.62
CA LEU A 206 -12.57 -8.68 -15.84
C LEU A 206 -13.09 -8.70 -17.27
N GLN A 207 -13.11 -7.54 -17.94
CA GLN A 207 -13.59 -7.44 -19.33
C GLN A 207 -12.68 -8.16 -20.35
N HIS A 208 -11.40 -8.33 -20.02
CA HIS A 208 -10.43 -9.07 -20.86
C HIS A 208 -10.18 -10.48 -20.34
N GLY A 209 -10.76 -10.87 -19.19
CA GLY A 209 -10.52 -12.17 -18.57
C GLY A 209 -9.08 -12.36 -18.10
N GLU A 210 -8.37 -11.28 -17.79
CA GLU A 210 -6.94 -11.30 -17.47
C GLU A 210 -6.67 -11.09 -15.98
N GLU A 211 -5.66 -11.79 -15.47
CA GLU A 211 -5.12 -11.61 -14.12
C GLU A 211 -3.62 -11.34 -14.22
N TYR A 212 -3.16 -10.29 -13.55
CA TYR A 212 -1.75 -9.91 -13.47
C TYR A 212 -1.25 -10.14 -12.05
N VAL A 213 -0.42 -11.15 -11.83
CA VAL A 213 0.15 -11.48 -10.52
C VAL A 213 1.47 -10.74 -10.31
N LEU A 214 1.59 -10.02 -9.20
CA LEU A 214 2.68 -9.11 -8.85
C LEU A 214 3.34 -9.55 -7.54
N THR A 215 4.66 -9.40 -7.41
CA THR A 215 5.38 -9.45 -6.11
C THR A 215 5.76 -8.05 -5.65
N PHE A 216 6.37 -7.91 -4.46
CA PHE A 216 6.71 -6.60 -3.87
C PHE A 216 8.23 -6.48 -3.59
N PRO A 217 8.84 -5.29 -3.74
CA PRO A 217 10.25 -5.11 -3.41
C PRO A 217 10.47 -5.19 -1.90
N ASN A 218 11.70 -5.47 -1.48
CA ASN A 218 12.09 -5.36 -0.07
C ASN A 218 12.36 -3.89 0.28
N GLY A 219 12.12 -3.54 1.54
CA GLY A 219 12.42 -2.20 2.07
C GLY A 219 13.65 -2.23 2.97
N TYR A 220 14.44 -1.16 2.93
CA TYR A 220 15.58 -0.98 3.81
C TYR A 220 15.51 0.40 4.46
N GLY A 221 15.42 0.45 5.79
CA GLY A 221 15.65 1.66 6.57
C GLY A 221 17.15 1.86 6.73
N ARG A 222 17.73 2.84 6.04
CA ARG A 222 19.15 3.17 6.08
C ARG A 222 19.40 4.28 7.09
N SER A 223 20.65 4.41 7.54
CA SER A 223 21.10 5.54 8.37
C SER A 223 20.31 5.73 9.67
N ILE A 224 19.97 4.62 10.32
CA ILE A 224 19.13 4.60 11.54
C ILE A 224 19.75 5.30 12.77
N LEU A 225 21.06 5.59 12.72
CA LEU A 225 21.78 6.35 13.76
C LEU A 225 21.85 7.86 13.48
N THR A 226 21.44 8.30 12.29
CA THR A 226 21.46 9.70 11.88
C THR A 226 20.08 10.09 11.36
N VAL A 227 19.97 10.54 10.12
CA VAL A 227 18.69 10.83 9.46
C VAL A 227 18.29 9.58 8.68
N PRO A 228 17.30 8.81 9.14
CA PRO A 228 16.91 7.58 8.49
C PRO A 228 16.25 7.89 7.15
N TRP A 229 16.49 7.05 6.15
CA TRP A 229 15.84 7.14 4.84
C TRP A 229 15.51 5.74 4.32
N VAL A 230 14.52 5.65 3.43
CA VAL A 230 14.07 4.37 2.88
C VAL A 230 14.68 4.11 1.51
N GLU A 231 15.11 2.88 1.33
CA GLU A 231 15.56 2.33 0.06
C GLU A 231 14.73 1.09 -0.29
N LEU A 232 14.34 0.97 -1.56
CA LEU A 232 13.72 -0.24 -2.08
C LEU A 232 14.77 -1.10 -2.78
N GLY A 233 14.66 -2.41 -2.64
CA GLY A 233 15.63 -3.34 -3.24
C GLY A 233 15.07 -4.72 -3.55
N GLY A 234 15.72 -5.40 -4.49
CA GLY A 234 15.41 -6.77 -4.88
C GLY A 234 14.57 -6.86 -6.15
N THR A 235 14.29 -8.10 -6.55
CA THR A 235 13.60 -8.42 -7.80
C THR A 235 12.11 -8.61 -7.58
N VAL A 236 11.32 -7.98 -8.44
CA VAL A 236 9.88 -8.10 -8.53
C VAL A 236 9.51 -8.71 -9.88
N THR A 237 8.41 -9.46 -9.91
CA THR A 237 7.83 -10.01 -11.13
C THR A 237 6.38 -9.56 -11.29
N ILE A 238 5.97 -9.37 -12.54
CA ILE A 238 4.61 -9.04 -12.98
C ILE A 238 4.28 -10.03 -14.09
N ASN A 239 3.29 -10.91 -13.89
CA ASN A 239 3.00 -12.00 -14.82
C ASN A 239 1.51 -12.06 -15.14
N CYS A 240 1.16 -12.17 -16.42
CA CYS A 240 -0.19 -12.50 -16.85
C CYS A 240 -0.19 -13.86 -17.55
N LEU A 241 -0.76 -14.88 -16.91
CA LEU A 241 -0.75 -16.24 -17.45
C LEU A 241 -1.59 -16.38 -18.73
N GLN A 242 -2.71 -15.65 -18.80
CA GLN A 242 -3.67 -15.72 -19.89
C GLN A 242 -3.08 -15.22 -21.22
N THR A 243 -2.20 -14.21 -21.14
CA THR A 243 -1.58 -13.59 -22.31
C THR A 243 -0.12 -14.02 -22.50
N GLY A 244 0.49 -14.59 -21.46
CA GLY A 244 1.91 -14.99 -21.40
C GLY A 244 2.89 -13.82 -21.33
N TYR A 245 2.41 -12.56 -21.27
CA TYR A 245 3.26 -11.41 -21.00
C TYR A 245 3.78 -11.46 -19.57
N HIS A 246 5.04 -11.08 -19.41
CA HIS A 246 5.68 -10.99 -18.10
C HIS A 246 6.71 -9.87 -18.07
N ALA A 247 6.99 -9.36 -16.88
CA ALA A 247 8.02 -8.38 -16.64
C ALA A 247 8.78 -8.66 -15.35
N THR A 248 10.06 -8.32 -15.38
CA THR A 248 10.97 -8.37 -14.22
C THR A 248 11.45 -6.97 -13.93
N VAL A 249 11.25 -6.53 -12.69
CA VAL A 249 11.72 -5.24 -12.19
C VAL A 249 12.79 -5.47 -11.13
N GLU A 250 13.97 -4.90 -11.33
CA GLU A 250 15.04 -4.86 -10.34
C GLU A 250 15.07 -3.50 -9.66
N PHE A 251 14.78 -3.48 -8.35
CA PHE A 251 15.02 -2.32 -7.51
C PHE A 251 16.47 -2.38 -7.01
N LEU A 252 17.27 -1.42 -7.44
CA LEU A 252 18.71 -1.39 -7.21
C LEU A 252 19.02 -0.62 -5.93
N THR A 253 19.57 -1.32 -4.94
CA THR A 253 20.11 -0.66 -3.73
C THR A 253 21.39 0.11 -4.08
N LYS A 254 21.60 1.24 -3.41
CA LYS A 254 22.76 2.10 -3.62
C LYS A 254 24.07 1.31 -3.40
N PRO A 255 24.98 1.30 -4.38
CA PRO A 255 26.31 0.72 -4.21
C PRO A 255 27.11 1.41 -3.11
N PHE A 256 28.10 0.71 -2.53
CA PHE A 256 28.99 1.27 -1.52
C PHE A 256 29.82 2.45 -2.04
N TYR A 257 30.14 2.48 -3.34
CA TYR A 257 30.92 3.54 -3.98
C TYR A 257 30.08 4.27 -5.04
N GLY A 258 29.78 5.55 -4.79
CA GLY A 258 29.03 6.40 -5.72
C GLY A 258 27.61 5.89 -6.03
N GLY A 259 26.99 6.46 -7.05
CA GLY A 259 25.68 6.02 -7.57
C GLY A 259 24.47 6.84 -7.07
N LYS A 260 23.43 6.85 -7.91
CA LYS A 260 22.14 7.46 -7.60
C LYS A 260 21.28 6.53 -6.74
N ARG A 261 20.41 7.10 -5.92
CA ARG A 261 19.43 6.35 -5.11
C ARG A 261 18.25 5.93 -5.99
N ASN A 262 17.44 5.01 -5.47
CA ASN A 262 16.11 4.70 -5.99
C ASN A 262 16.08 4.19 -7.43
N ARG A 263 17.19 3.63 -7.92
CA ARG A 263 17.29 3.18 -9.29
C ARG A 263 16.45 1.93 -9.54
N ILE A 264 15.86 1.85 -10.72
CA ILE A 264 15.16 0.66 -11.21
C ILE A 264 15.62 0.30 -12.61
N THR A 265 15.55 -0.99 -12.91
CA THR A 265 15.59 -1.53 -14.27
C THR A 265 14.44 -2.51 -14.44
N CYS A 266 13.55 -2.26 -15.39
CA CYS A 266 12.45 -3.15 -15.75
C CYS A 266 12.64 -3.67 -17.17
N GLN A 267 12.34 -4.95 -17.37
CA GLN A 267 12.32 -5.60 -18.67
C GLN A 267 10.99 -6.33 -18.83
N ALA A 268 10.25 -6.02 -19.90
CA ALA A 268 8.99 -6.68 -20.23
C ALA A 268 9.10 -7.51 -21.49
N PHE A 269 8.48 -8.68 -21.47
CA PHE A 269 8.60 -9.74 -22.46
C PHE A 269 7.22 -10.21 -22.91
N GLN A 270 7.15 -10.62 -24.17
CA GLN A 270 6.02 -11.37 -24.71
C GLN A 270 6.22 -12.87 -24.45
N ALA A 271 5.14 -13.65 -24.50
CA ALA A 271 5.17 -15.09 -24.33
C ALA A 271 6.20 -15.75 -25.26
N GLY A 272 7.18 -16.46 -24.69
CA GLY A 272 8.20 -17.21 -25.43
C GLY A 272 9.39 -16.41 -25.94
N ASP A 273 9.37 -15.07 -25.83
CA ASP A 273 10.45 -14.23 -26.31
C ASP A 273 11.61 -14.16 -25.32
N LYS A 274 12.85 -14.25 -25.84
CA LYS A 274 14.07 -14.06 -25.05
C LYS A 274 14.51 -12.60 -24.94
N LYS A 275 14.05 -11.75 -25.85
CA LYS A 275 14.41 -10.33 -25.89
C LYS A 275 13.23 -9.52 -25.35
N PRO A 276 13.47 -8.54 -24.47
CA PRO A 276 12.41 -7.68 -23.98
C PRO A 276 11.90 -6.76 -25.10
N PHE A 277 10.59 -6.56 -25.16
CA PHE A 277 9.99 -5.59 -26.08
C PHE A 277 10.03 -4.16 -25.52
N LEU A 278 10.22 -4.04 -24.20
CA LEU A 278 10.30 -2.79 -23.46
C LEU A 278 11.33 -2.91 -22.34
N ILE A 279 12.23 -1.94 -22.27
CA ILE A 279 13.17 -1.77 -21.16
C ILE A 279 12.93 -0.39 -20.54
N ILE A 280 12.71 -0.33 -19.23
CA ILE A 280 12.55 0.92 -18.49
C ILE A 280 13.72 1.07 -17.53
N ASN A 281 14.36 2.23 -17.51
CA ASN A 281 15.41 2.57 -16.55
C ASN A 281 15.13 3.94 -15.95
N GLY A 282 15.49 4.13 -14.68
CA GLY A 282 15.37 5.44 -14.05
C GLY A 282 15.30 5.32 -12.55
N GLU A 283 14.54 6.23 -11.93
CA GLU A 283 14.38 6.32 -10.48
C GLU A 283 12.89 6.19 -10.12
N TRP A 284 12.52 5.27 -9.23
CA TRP A 284 11.10 5.09 -8.84
C TRP A 284 10.52 6.31 -8.09
N SER A 285 11.39 7.21 -7.63
CA SER A 285 11.04 8.48 -6.98
C SER A 285 11.32 9.70 -7.89
N GLY A 286 11.50 9.49 -9.19
CA GLY A 286 11.78 10.56 -10.15
C GLY A 286 11.43 10.14 -11.59
N MET A 287 12.30 10.50 -12.52
CA MET A 287 12.12 10.22 -13.94
C MET A 287 12.51 8.78 -14.29
N MET A 288 11.68 8.16 -15.13
CA MET A 288 11.91 6.86 -15.75
C MET A 288 11.81 6.99 -17.27
N GLU A 289 12.72 6.36 -18.00
CA GLU A 289 12.78 6.33 -19.46
C GLU A 289 12.50 4.93 -19.99
N ALA A 290 11.66 4.85 -21.02
CA ALA A 290 11.35 3.63 -21.75
C ALA A 290 12.13 3.55 -23.06
N LYS A 291 12.64 2.36 -23.38
CA LYS A 291 13.26 2.01 -24.66
C LYS A 291 12.53 0.83 -25.28
N TRP A 292 12.00 1.04 -26.49
CA TRP A 292 11.21 0.05 -27.22
C TRP A 292 12.02 -0.73 -28.25
N SER A 293 11.68 -2.01 -28.45
CA SER A 293 12.38 -2.90 -29.38
C SER A 293 12.08 -2.64 -30.86
N ASP A 294 10.97 -1.96 -31.17
CA ASP A 294 10.44 -1.76 -32.52
C ASP A 294 11.09 -0.60 -33.31
N GLY A 295 12.02 0.16 -32.71
CA GLY A 295 12.74 1.20 -33.48
C GLY A 295 13.73 2.09 -32.72
N GLN A 296 14.31 1.66 -31.59
CA GLN A 296 15.12 2.50 -30.69
C GLN A 296 14.42 3.79 -30.21
N ARG A 297 13.07 3.82 -30.22
CA ARG A 297 12.31 4.91 -29.62
C ARG A 297 12.62 4.93 -28.11
N SER A 298 13.23 6.02 -27.66
CA SER A 298 13.42 6.34 -26.26
C SER A 298 12.46 7.46 -25.90
N GLU A 299 11.70 7.30 -24.83
CA GLU A 299 10.77 8.31 -24.34
C GLU A 299 10.72 8.35 -22.81
N ILE A 300 10.23 9.45 -22.25
CA ILE A 300 9.94 9.52 -20.83
C ILE A 300 8.75 8.59 -20.57
N PHE A 301 8.98 7.56 -19.75
CA PHE A 301 7.96 6.61 -19.36
C PHE A 301 7.01 7.20 -18.31
N ALA A 302 7.60 7.90 -17.33
CA ALA A 302 6.94 8.73 -16.32
C ALA A 302 7.97 9.63 -15.62
N ASP A 303 7.56 10.83 -15.21
CA ASP A 303 8.25 11.58 -14.15
C ASP A 303 7.29 11.74 -12.99
N VAL A 304 7.53 10.99 -11.91
CA VAL A 304 6.59 10.92 -10.79
C VAL A 304 6.47 12.22 -10.00
N LYS A 305 7.39 13.17 -10.19
CA LYS A 305 7.33 14.50 -9.55
C LYS A 305 6.39 15.45 -10.28
N GLU A 306 6.13 15.18 -11.55
CA GLU A 306 5.22 15.96 -12.41
C GLU A 306 3.81 15.34 -12.45
N LEU A 307 3.60 14.21 -11.76
CA LEU A 307 2.29 13.57 -11.64
C LEU A 307 1.52 14.14 -10.44
N ASP A 308 0.33 14.65 -10.70
CA ASP A 308 -0.63 14.97 -9.64
C ASP A 308 -1.08 13.69 -8.93
N THR A 309 -1.12 13.73 -7.60
CA THR A 309 -1.61 12.61 -6.80
C THR A 309 -3.03 12.88 -6.34
N GLU A 310 -3.89 11.87 -6.45
CA GLU A 310 -5.26 11.95 -5.96
C GLU A 310 -5.36 11.63 -4.48
N ARG A 311 -6.04 12.52 -3.75
CA ARG A 311 -6.22 12.38 -2.31
C ARG A 311 -7.28 11.33 -2.01
N LYS A 312 -6.92 10.36 -1.15
CA LYS A 312 -7.88 9.39 -0.62
C LYS A 312 -8.93 10.06 0.27
N LEU A 313 -10.19 9.74 0.02
CA LEU A 313 -11.35 10.16 0.78
C LEU A 313 -11.67 9.10 1.85
N VAL A 314 -11.77 9.56 3.09
CA VAL A 314 -11.95 8.71 4.28
C VAL A 314 -13.03 9.33 5.14
N LYS A 315 -13.90 8.50 5.72
CA LYS A 315 -14.87 8.97 6.73
C LYS A 315 -14.18 9.68 7.88
N THR A 316 -14.87 10.65 8.47
CA THR A 316 -14.38 11.33 9.67
C THR A 316 -14.23 10.34 10.82
N VAL A 317 -13.36 10.63 11.78
CA VAL A 317 -13.04 9.70 12.87
C VAL A 317 -14.26 9.34 13.72
N CYS A 318 -15.24 10.24 13.84
CA CYS A 318 -16.48 9.99 14.60
C CYS A 318 -17.46 9.06 13.86
N GLU A 319 -17.40 8.99 12.53
CA GLU A 319 -18.24 8.12 11.69
C GLU A 319 -17.62 6.73 11.47
N GLN A 320 -16.38 6.53 11.88
CA GLN A 320 -15.63 5.29 11.72
C GLN A 320 -16.03 4.24 12.77
N GLU A 321 -15.97 2.97 12.41
CA GLU A 321 -16.12 1.85 13.34
C GLU A 321 -14.94 1.78 14.35
N GLU A 322 -15.14 1.14 15.51
CA GLU A 322 -14.10 1.06 16.55
C GLU A 322 -12.80 0.40 16.09
N CYS A 323 -12.87 -0.49 15.10
CA CYS A 323 -11.71 -1.18 14.54
C CYS A 323 -11.09 -0.46 13.33
N GLU A 324 -11.59 0.71 12.91
CA GLU A 324 -11.00 1.46 11.81
C GLU A 324 -9.73 2.21 12.25
N SER A 325 -8.68 2.15 11.42
CA SER A 325 -7.32 2.60 11.77
C SER A 325 -7.27 4.00 12.37
N ARG A 326 -7.96 5.01 11.79
CA ARG A 326 -7.87 6.37 12.33
C ARG A 326 -8.57 6.47 13.68
N ARG A 327 -9.67 5.77 13.90
CA ARG A 327 -10.33 5.69 15.22
C ARG A 327 -9.50 4.93 16.24
N VAL A 328 -8.90 3.80 15.88
CA VAL A 328 -8.01 3.00 16.75
C VAL A 328 -6.82 3.85 17.24
N TRP A 329 -6.16 4.54 16.31
CA TRP A 329 -4.90 5.25 16.58
C TRP A 329 -5.09 6.74 16.93
N ARG A 330 -6.34 7.21 17.10
CA ARG A 330 -6.68 8.62 17.32
C ARG A 330 -5.85 9.27 18.41
N ASP A 331 -5.82 8.67 19.60
CA ASP A 331 -5.20 9.30 20.78
C ASP A 331 -3.66 9.32 20.69
N VAL A 332 -3.07 8.32 19.99
CA VAL A 332 -1.65 8.32 19.64
C VAL A 332 -1.34 9.46 18.68
N THR A 333 -2.14 9.59 17.61
CA THR A 333 -1.98 10.67 16.62
C THR A 333 -2.16 12.06 17.25
N VAL A 334 -3.13 12.23 18.16
CA VAL A 334 -3.31 13.49 18.89
C VAL A 334 -2.07 13.83 19.70
N GLY A 335 -1.52 12.88 20.47
CA GLY A 335 -0.29 13.10 21.24
C GLY A 335 0.89 13.49 20.37
N LEU A 336 1.11 12.78 19.26
CA LEU A 336 2.17 13.11 18.30
C LEU A 336 1.98 14.52 17.69
N ARG A 337 0.75 14.89 17.33
CA ARG A 337 0.47 16.20 16.69
C ARG A 337 0.73 17.38 17.60
N ILE A 338 0.45 17.25 18.90
CA ILE A 338 0.73 18.31 19.88
C ILE A 338 2.14 18.20 20.50
N ASN A 339 2.98 17.32 19.94
CA ASN A 339 4.33 17.01 20.42
C ASN A 339 4.38 16.55 21.89
N ASP A 340 3.33 15.89 22.37
CA ASP A 340 3.23 15.28 23.71
C ASP A 340 3.57 13.78 23.61
N MET A 341 4.86 13.48 23.75
CA MET A 341 5.39 12.11 23.59
C MET A 341 4.93 11.17 24.70
N ASP A 342 4.71 11.68 25.91
CA ASP A 342 4.23 10.87 27.04
C ASP A 342 2.79 10.41 26.80
N LYS A 343 1.93 11.34 26.36
CA LYS A 343 0.55 11.02 25.98
C LYS A 343 0.49 10.04 24.82
N ALA A 344 1.30 10.25 23.77
CA ALA A 344 1.36 9.34 22.62
C ALA A 344 1.80 7.93 23.06
N THR A 345 2.82 7.84 23.93
CA THR A 345 3.35 6.57 24.43
C THR A 345 2.34 5.86 25.32
N ALA A 346 1.69 6.57 26.25
CA ALA A 346 0.66 6.00 27.11
C ALA A 346 -0.53 5.46 26.31
N ALA A 347 -1.03 6.22 25.33
CA ALA A 347 -2.10 5.78 24.44
C ALA A 347 -1.72 4.54 23.63
N LYS A 348 -0.50 4.52 23.07
CA LYS A 348 0.02 3.37 22.33
C LYS A 348 0.11 2.13 23.21
N CYS A 349 0.66 2.26 24.42
CA CYS A 349 0.75 1.19 25.39
C CYS A 349 -0.63 0.62 25.77
N ALA A 350 -1.64 1.48 25.94
CA ALA A 350 -3.00 1.06 26.26
C ALA A 350 -3.62 0.20 25.15
N ILE A 351 -3.47 0.61 23.89
CA ILE A 351 -3.94 -0.15 22.71
C ILE A 351 -3.26 -1.52 22.65
N GLU A 352 -1.93 -1.55 22.77
CA GLU A 352 -1.15 -2.79 22.67
C GLU A 352 -1.43 -3.74 23.85
N GLN A 353 -1.66 -3.19 25.04
CA GLN A 353 -2.01 -3.98 26.22
C GLN A 353 -3.40 -4.61 26.08
N LYS A 354 -4.39 -3.83 25.62
CA LYS A 354 -5.74 -4.35 25.33
C LYS A 354 -5.67 -5.52 24.34
N GLN A 355 -4.88 -5.41 23.28
CA GLN A 355 -4.72 -6.51 22.31
C GLN A 355 -4.07 -7.75 22.95
N ARG A 356 -3.04 -7.57 23.79
CA ARG A 356 -2.42 -8.69 24.52
C ARG A 356 -3.42 -9.41 25.43
N ASP A 357 -4.26 -8.65 26.13
CA ASP A 357 -5.28 -9.20 27.02
C ASP A 357 -6.36 -9.96 26.24
N GLU A 358 -6.86 -9.41 25.14
CA GLU A 358 -7.82 -10.09 24.27
C GLU A 358 -7.24 -11.37 23.65
N ALA A 359 -5.96 -11.36 23.26
CA ALA A 359 -5.27 -12.54 22.75
C ALA A 359 -5.11 -13.63 23.80
N ARG A 360 -4.82 -13.25 25.06
CA ARG A 360 -4.78 -14.18 26.20
C ARG A 360 -6.14 -14.81 26.43
N VAL A 361 -7.21 -14.02 26.50
CA VAL A 361 -8.59 -14.53 26.68
C VAL A 361 -8.97 -15.50 25.56
N ARG A 362 -8.70 -15.15 24.30
CA ARG A 362 -8.93 -16.05 23.15
C ARG A 362 -8.18 -17.37 23.30
N LYS A 363 -6.92 -17.32 23.70
CA LYS A 363 -6.08 -18.51 23.90
C LYS A 363 -6.58 -19.38 25.05
N GLU A 364 -6.91 -18.79 26.20
CA GLU A 364 -7.42 -19.51 27.38
C GLU A 364 -8.74 -20.22 27.10
N ASN A 365 -9.58 -19.63 26.25
CA ASN A 365 -10.87 -20.21 25.85
C ASN A 365 -10.82 -21.04 24.56
N ASN A 366 -9.63 -21.25 23.96
CA ASN A 366 -9.45 -21.91 22.66
C ASN A 366 -10.33 -21.35 21.53
N ILE A 367 -10.56 -20.02 21.53
CA ILE A 367 -11.36 -19.33 20.52
C ILE A 367 -10.42 -18.84 19.41
N PRO A 368 -10.51 -19.37 18.17
CA PRO A 368 -9.74 -18.86 17.05
C PRO A 368 -10.19 -17.46 16.66
N TRP A 369 -9.28 -16.65 16.15
CA TRP A 369 -9.65 -15.38 15.52
C TRP A 369 -10.41 -15.65 14.23
N GLN A 370 -11.52 -14.94 14.02
CA GLN A 370 -12.27 -14.96 12.77
C GLN A 370 -12.20 -13.57 12.14
N THR A 371 -11.60 -13.50 10.96
CA THR A 371 -11.55 -12.29 10.13
C THR A 371 -12.94 -11.96 9.61
N LYS A 372 -13.22 -10.65 9.46
CA LYS A 372 -14.57 -10.20 9.07
C LYS A 372 -14.72 -10.02 7.57
N LEU A 373 -13.65 -9.63 6.87
CA LEU A 373 -13.72 -9.16 5.49
C LEU A 373 -12.85 -10.00 4.54
N PHE A 374 -11.86 -10.73 5.06
CA PHE A 374 -11.02 -11.62 4.27
C PHE A 374 -11.16 -13.07 4.74
N LYS A 375 -10.87 -14.01 3.85
CA LYS A 375 -10.77 -15.44 4.16
C LYS A 375 -9.42 -15.99 3.70
N GLU A 376 -8.89 -16.95 4.46
CA GLU A 376 -7.67 -17.66 4.11
C GLU A 376 -7.92 -18.60 2.91
N THR A 377 -6.96 -18.65 1.98
CA THR A 377 -6.99 -19.53 0.82
C THR A 377 -6.22 -20.83 1.09
N LYS A 378 -6.44 -21.86 0.26
CA LYS A 378 -5.76 -23.15 0.41
C LYS A 378 -4.23 -23.07 0.29
N ASP A 379 -3.72 -22.07 -0.42
CA ASP A 379 -2.28 -21.78 -0.57
C ASP A 379 -1.72 -20.89 0.56
N GLY A 380 -2.49 -20.63 1.63
CA GLY A 380 -2.06 -19.83 2.79
C GLY A 380 -2.07 -18.31 2.54
N GLY A 381 -2.73 -17.87 1.47
CA GLY A 381 -2.98 -16.46 1.17
C GLY A 381 -4.30 -15.96 1.75
N TRP A 382 -4.66 -14.72 1.45
CA TRP A 382 -5.91 -14.09 1.90
C TRP A 382 -6.62 -13.40 0.75
N VAL A 383 -7.94 -13.57 0.67
CA VAL A 383 -8.79 -12.96 -0.37
C VAL A 383 -10.02 -12.31 0.25
N TYR A 384 -10.48 -11.22 -0.37
CA TYR A 384 -11.72 -10.56 0.02
C TYR A 384 -12.92 -11.49 -0.15
N ILE A 385 -13.85 -11.50 0.80
CA ILE A 385 -14.96 -12.47 0.82
C ILE A 385 -16.04 -12.19 -0.22
N LYS A 386 -16.13 -10.96 -0.74
CA LYS A 386 -17.11 -10.52 -1.74
C LYS A 386 -16.40 -9.88 -2.95
N PRO A 387 -15.56 -10.59 -3.71
CA PRO A 387 -14.83 -9.98 -4.81
C PRO A 387 -15.76 -9.54 -5.94
N LEU A 388 -15.32 -8.54 -6.71
CA LEU A 388 -16.12 -7.92 -7.79
C LEU A 388 -16.59 -8.93 -8.83
N VAL A 389 -15.73 -9.90 -9.16
CA VAL A 389 -16.04 -10.95 -10.13
C VAL A 389 -17.29 -11.76 -9.75
N ASP A 390 -17.46 -12.07 -8.46
CA ASP A 390 -18.59 -12.86 -7.98
C ASP A 390 -19.87 -12.04 -7.99
N ARG A 391 -19.77 -10.74 -7.64
CA ARG A 391 -20.91 -9.82 -7.65
C ARG A 391 -21.42 -9.53 -9.05
N ILE A 392 -20.52 -9.34 -10.03
CA ILE A 392 -20.92 -9.11 -11.42
C ILE A 392 -21.58 -10.36 -12.01
N ARG A 393 -21.03 -11.55 -11.78
CA ARG A 393 -21.60 -12.82 -12.26
C ARG A 393 -23.02 -13.05 -11.73
N SER A 394 -23.22 -12.83 -10.43
CA SER A 394 -24.52 -13.00 -9.76
C SER A 394 -25.59 -12.09 -10.37
N SER A 395 -25.24 -10.85 -10.74
CA SER A 395 -26.15 -9.93 -11.41
C SER A 395 -26.49 -10.37 -12.84
N SER A 396 -25.52 -10.89 -13.60
CA SER A 396 -25.75 -11.38 -14.96
C SER A 396 -26.70 -12.59 -14.98
N ASP A 397 -26.55 -13.52 -14.04
CA ASP A 397 -27.41 -14.71 -13.95
C ASP A 397 -28.86 -14.34 -13.59
N GLN A 398 -29.07 -13.32 -12.75
CA GLN A 398 -30.42 -12.81 -12.45
C GLN A 398 -31.09 -12.15 -13.66
N THR A 399 -30.32 -11.52 -14.54
CA THR A 399 -30.86 -10.84 -15.74
C THR A 399 -31.26 -11.83 -16.84
N ASN A 400 -30.65 -13.02 -16.88
CA ASN A 400 -30.93 -14.06 -17.88
C ASN A 400 -32.11 -14.98 -17.51
N ILE A 401 -32.68 -14.82 -16.31
CA ILE A 401 -33.80 -15.64 -15.81
C ILE A 401 -35.16 -14.89 -15.91
N THR A 402 -35.12 -13.58 -16.16
CA THR A 402 -36.27 -12.74 -16.55
C THR A 402 -36.31 -12.51 -18.04
#